data_AF-A0A840ZH37-F1
#
_entry.id   AF-A0A840ZH37-F1
#
_cell.length_a   1.000
_cell.length_b   1.000
_cell.length_c   1.000
_cell.angle_alpha   90.00
_cell.angle_beta   90.00
_cell.angle_gamma   90.00
#
_symmetry.space_group_name_H-M   'P 1'
#
loop_
_entity.id
_entity.type
_entity.pdbx_description
1 polymer ?
#
loop_
_entity_poly.entity_id
_entity_poly.type
_entity_poly.pdbx_seq_one_letter_code
_entity_poly.pdbx_strand_id
1 'polypeptide(L)'
;MRMIQQILGSRLDTGLAERLHHLDHHGAVDILKVDGADIARRRLRAVTVRGEEIALALPRDQALFDGAVLVLEDDRAIVVRVGAERWLRLEPKSPADALELGYHAGNLHWRVRFAEGALLVALEAPVESYLVRLGALVEEGRVAHAVLDPAMDTGGA
;
A
#
# COMPACT_ATOMS: atom_id res chain seq x y z
N MET A 1 -18.78 14.03 5.03
CA MET A 1 -18.16 13.05 5.94
C MET A 1 -19.13 11.97 6.42
N ARG A 2 -18.89 10.70 6.06
CA ARG A 2 -19.58 9.50 6.54
C ARG A 2 -18.79 8.82 7.66
N MET A 3 -19.48 8.35 8.70
CA MET A 3 -18.87 7.71 9.86
C MET A 3 -18.90 6.19 9.72
N ILE A 4 -17.77 5.52 9.90
CA ILE A 4 -17.64 4.05 9.85
C ILE A 4 -17.22 3.55 11.23
N GLN A 5 -18.09 2.77 11.86
CA GLN A 5 -17.91 2.27 13.22
C GLN A 5 -17.67 0.76 13.28
N GLN A 6 -17.73 0.07 12.14
CA GLN A 6 -17.54 -1.37 12.05
C GLN A 6 -17.10 -1.77 10.64
N ILE A 7 -16.46 -2.93 10.54
CA ILE A 7 -16.20 -3.67 9.31
C ILE A 7 -17.31 -4.71 9.14
N LEU A 8 -17.95 -4.74 7.97
CA LEU A 8 -19.05 -5.67 7.68
C LEU A 8 -18.56 -7.11 7.42
N GLY A 9 -17.32 -7.25 7.00
CA GLY A 9 -16.68 -8.53 6.74
C GLY A 9 -15.57 -8.40 5.69
N SER A 10 -15.17 -9.53 5.14
CA SER A 10 -14.21 -9.62 4.04
C SER A 10 -14.94 -9.67 2.71
N ARG A 11 -14.37 -9.04 1.68
CA ARG A 11 -14.83 -9.20 0.28
C ARG A 11 -14.83 -10.65 -0.21
N LEU A 12 -14.16 -11.56 0.52
CA LEU A 12 -14.08 -12.99 0.20
C LEU A 12 -15.22 -13.80 0.84
N ASP A 13 -15.96 -13.23 1.79
CA ASP A 13 -17.09 -13.91 2.42
C ASP A 13 -18.17 -14.13 1.37
N THR A 14 -18.66 -15.36 1.19
CA THR A 14 -19.54 -15.73 0.06
C THR A 14 -20.72 -14.77 -0.13
N GLY A 15 -21.41 -14.40 0.95
CA GLY A 15 -22.56 -13.48 0.88
C GLY A 15 -22.20 -12.02 0.54
N LEU A 16 -20.99 -11.59 0.87
CA LEU A 16 -20.49 -10.26 0.50
C LEU A 16 -19.92 -10.26 -0.92
N ALA A 17 -19.21 -11.33 -1.30
CA ALA A 17 -18.59 -11.50 -2.60
C ALA A 17 -19.61 -11.42 -3.75
N GLU A 18 -20.75 -12.11 -3.64
CA GLU A 18 -21.81 -12.08 -4.65
C GLU A 18 -22.39 -10.68 -4.83
N ARG A 19 -22.72 -10.00 -3.73
CA ARG A 19 -23.26 -8.64 -3.76
C ARG A 19 -22.25 -7.64 -4.32
N LEU A 20 -20.99 -7.73 -3.91
CA LEU A 20 -19.91 -6.90 -4.42
C LEU A 20 -19.70 -7.12 -5.91
N HIS A 21 -19.73 -8.38 -6.39
CA HIS A 21 -19.59 -8.67 -7.81
C HIS A 21 -20.69 -8.03 -8.64
N HIS A 22 -21.95 -8.07 -8.17
CA HIS A 22 -23.05 -7.40 -8.84
C HIS A 22 -22.85 -5.88 -8.88
N LEU A 23 -22.47 -5.25 -7.77
CA LEU A 23 -22.18 -3.81 -7.71
C LEU A 23 -20.99 -3.42 -8.58
N ASP A 24 -19.96 -4.26 -8.66
CA ASP A 24 -18.75 -4.00 -9.45
C ASP A 24 -19.05 -3.96 -10.95
N HIS A 25 -19.94 -4.84 -11.45
CA HIS A 25 -20.42 -4.81 -12.84
C HIS A 25 -21.08 -3.49 -13.23
N HIS A 26 -21.72 -2.81 -12.28
CA HIS A 26 -22.33 -1.49 -12.49
C HIS A 26 -21.38 -0.34 -12.14
N GLY A 27 -20.12 -0.64 -11.83
CA GLY A 27 -19.16 0.35 -11.36
C GLY A 27 -19.67 1.07 -10.12
N ALA A 28 -20.28 0.36 -9.17
CA ALA A 28 -20.84 0.91 -7.93
C ALA A 28 -19.96 0.62 -6.69
N VAL A 29 -18.81 -0.02 -6.89
CA VAL A 29 -17.81 -0.23 -5.83
C VAL A 29 -16.81 0.92 -5.82
N ASP A 30 -16.70 1.58 -4.66
CA ASP A 30 -15.68 2.59 -4.37
C ASP A 30 -14.60 2.01 -3.46
N ILE A 31 -13.40 2.59 -3.55
CA ILE A 31 -12.21 2.08 -2.89
C ILE A 31 -11.72 3.09 -1.86
N LEU A 32 -11.57 2.63 -0.63
CA LEU A 32 -10.79 3.34 0.38
C LEU A 32 -9.36 2.82 0.33
N LYS A 33 -8.44 3.64 -0.20
CA LYS A 33 -7.00 3.33 -0.16
C LYS A 33 -6.47 3.60 1.24
N VAL A 34 -5.78 2.63 1.81
CA VAL A 34 -5.17 2.74 3.16
C VAL A 34 -3.71 2.32 3.08
N ASP A 35 -2.80 3.12 3.63
CA ASP A 35 -1.39 2.74 3.68
C ASP A 35 -1.15 1.57 4.64
N GLY A 36 -0.11 0.78 4.38
CA GLY A 36 0.24 -0.37 5.23
C GLY A 36 0.41 0.01 6.72
N ALA A 37 1.01 1.17 6.99
CA ALA A 37 1.18 1.72 8.34
C ALA A 37 -0.15 2.10 9.01
N ASP A 38 -1.19 2.36 8.22
CA ASP A 38 -2.49 2.85 8.70
C ASP A 38 -3.49 1.72 8.96
N ILE A 39 -3.19 0.49 8.51
CA ILE A 39 -3.98 -0.72 8.78
C ILE A 39 -4.23 -0.92 10.29
N ALA A 40 -3.21 -0.65 11.11
CA ALA A 40 -3.29 -0.81 12.56
C ALA A 40 -4.08 0.32 13.26
N ARG A 41 -4.45 1.39 12.54
CA ARG A 41 -5.18 2.52 13.13
C ARG A 41 -6.65 2.18 13.27
N ARG A 42 -7.20 2.48 14.46
CA ARG A 42 -8.65 2.36 14.75
C ARG A 42 -9.42 3.63 14.47
N ARG A 43 -8.70 4.75 14.37
CA ARG A 43 -9.25 6.07 14.06
C ARG A 43 -8.47 6.65 12.89
N LEU A 44 -9.18 6.94 11.81
CA LEU A 44 -8.59 7.45 10.58
C LEU A 44 -9.60 8.37 9.90
N ARG A 45 -9.14 9.51 9.37
CA ARG A 45 -9.91 10.27 8.39
C ARG A 45 -9.25 10.07 7.04
N ALA A 46 -10.03 9.71 6.05
CA ALA A 46 -9.55 9.43 4.71
C ALA A 46 -10.62 9.77 3.69
N VAL A 47 -10.23 9.84 2.42
CA VAL A 47 -11.13 10.11 1.30
C VAL A 47 -11.06 8.93 0.35
N THR A 48 -12.21 8.43 -0.11
CA THR A 48 -12.26 7.35 -1.10
C THR A 48 -11.80 7.83 -2.47
N VAL A 49 -11.58 6.90 -3.40
CA VAL A 49 -11.19 7.22 -4.79
C VAL A 49 -12.24 8.10 -5.48
N ARG A 50 -13.53 7.94 -5.16
CA ARG A 50 -14.61 8.80 -5.71
C ARG A 50 -14.87 10.08 -4.91
N GLY A 51 -14.01 10.39 -3.93
CA GLY A 51 -14.08 11.65 -3.20
C GLY A 51 -14.99 11.66 -1.97
N GLU A 52 -15.46 10.50 -1.49
CA GLU A 52 -16.27 10.44 -0.27
C GLU A 52 -15.37 10.53 0.97
N GLU A 53 -15.63 11.51 1.82
CA GLU A 53 -14.94 11.66 3.10
C GLU A 53 -15.42 10.60 4.11
N ILE A 54 -14.49 9.81 4.63
CA ILE A 54 -14.71 8.76 5.63
C ILE A 54 -14.02 9.13 6.94
N ALA A 55 -14.77 9.01 8.04
CA ALA A 55 -14.25 9.00 9.39
C ALA A 55 -14.39 7.59 9.99
N LEU A 56 -13.28 6.90 10.15
CA LEU A 56 -13.20 5.58 10.75
C LEU A 56 -13.08 5.72 12.28
N ALA A 57 -13.91 4.99 13.03
CA ALA A 57 -13.74 4.78 14.47
C ALA A 57 -14.17 3.36 14.84
N LEU A 58 -13.27 2.41 14.62
CA LEU A 58 -13.50 1.00 14.88
C LEU A 58 -13.40 0.67 16.38
N PRO A 59 -14.12 -0.35 16.86
CA PRO A 59 -13.93 -0.91 18.19
C PRO A 59 -12.54 -1.58 18.32
N ARG A 60 -12.13 -1.87 19.57
CA ARG A 60 -10.75 -2.32 19.87
C ARG A 60 -10.40 -3.69 19.29
N ASP A 61 -11.42 -4.50 19.04
CA ASP A 61 -11.34 -5.86 18.49
C ASP A 61 -11.34 -5.89 16.95
N GLN A 62 -11.50 -4.74 16.29
CA GLN A 62 -11.45 -4.63 14.84
C GLN A 62 -10.23 -3.83 14.37
N ALA A 63 -9.62 -4.30 13.28
CA ALA A 63 -8.55 -3.63 12.57
C ALA A 63 -8.87 -3.66 11.07
N LEU A 64 -8.39 -2.65 10.34
CA LEU A 64 -8.49 -2.66 8.89
C LEU A 64 -7.68 -3.84 8.32
N PHE A 65 -8.05 -4.29 7.14
CA PHE A 65 -7.31 -5.28 6.37
C PHE A 65 -7.65 -5.12 4.88
N ASP A 66 -6.82 -5.68 4.00
CA ASP A 66 -7.11 -5.62 2.57
C ASP A 66 -8.39 -6.38 2.23
N GLY A 67 -9.29 -5.72 1.52
CA GLY A 67 -10.59 -6.29 1.19
C GLY A 67 -11.65 -6.17 2.28
N ALA A 68 -11.39 -5.48 3.40
CA ALA A 68 -12.41 -5.16 4.38
C ALA A 68 -13.56 -4.36 3.75
N VAL A 69 -14.79 -4.80 3.95
CA VAL A 69 -16.00 -4.12 3.46
C VAL A 69 -16.50 -3.16 4.52
N LEU A 70 -16.53 -1.86 4.19
CA LEU A 70 -16.94 -0.81 5.13
C LEU A 70 -18.40 -0.40 4.94
N VAL A 71 -18.87 -0.42 3.69
CA VAL A 71 -20.24 -0.09 3.31
C VAL A 71 -20.70 -1.11 2.28
N LEU A 72 -21.93 -1.58 2.42
CA LEU A 72 -22.61 -2.41 1.44
C LEU A 72 -24.11 -2.07 1.45
N GLU A 73 -24.51 -1.26 0.48
CA GLU A 73 -25.89 -0.81 0.23
C GLU A 73 -26.39 -1.43 -1.09
N ASP A 74 -27.62 -1.09 -1.51
CA ASP A 74 -28.22 -1.69 -2.71
C ASP A 74 -27.59 -1.18 -4.01
N ASP A 75 -27.08 0.06 -4.00
CA ASP A 75 -26.53 0.77 -5.16
C ASP A 75 -25.04 1.12 -5.02
N ARG A 76 -24.39 0.76 -3.91
CA ARG A 76 -22.98 1.10 -3.66
C ARG A 76 -22.31 0.23 -2.62
N ALA A 77 -20.98 0.12 -2.74
CA ALA A 77 -20.13 -0.43 -1.69
C ALA A 77 -18.84 0.36 -1.53
N ILE A 78 -18.25 0.33 -0.33
CA ILE A 78 -16.90 0.84 -0.08
C ILE A 78 -16.05 -0.31 0.45
N VAL A 79 -14.95 -0.59 -0.26
CA VAL A 79 -14.02 -1.67 0.10
C VAL A 79 -12.64 -1.09 0.33
N VAL A 80 -11.98 -1.55 1.38
CA VAL A 80 -10.59 -1.22 1.67
C VAL A 80 -9.71 -1.89 0.64
N ARG A 81 -8.80 -1.10 0.07
CA ARG A 81 -7.61 -1.62 -0.57
C ARG A 81 -6.44 -1.09 0.21
N VAL A 82 -5.64 -2.00 0.74
CA VAL A 82 -4.35 -1.58 1.26
C VAL A 82 -3.53 -1.17 0.04
N GLY A 83 -3.14 0.11 -0.01
CA GLY A 83 -2.36 0.66 -1.09
C GLY A 83 -1.14 -0.21 -1.33
N ALA A 84 -0.87 -0.51 -2.60
CA ALA A 84 0.38 -1.17 -2.96
C ALA A 84 1.52 -0.31 -2.41
N GLU A 85 2.39 -0.96 -1.66
CA GLU A 85 3.55 -0.31 -1.04
C GLU A 85 4.29 0.47 -2.12
N ARG A 86 4.60 1.74 -1.87
CA ARG A 86 5.54 2.45 -2.74
C ARG A 86 6.87 1.74 -2.57
N TRP A 87 7.50 1.37 -3.67
CA TRP A 87 8.79 0.69 -3.62
C TRP A 87 9.90 1.61 -4.06
N LEU A 88 10.97 1.69 -3.28
CA LEU A 88 12.24 2.22 -3.74
C LEU A 88 13.00 1.09 -4.43
N ARG A 89 13.08 1.14 -5.75
CA ARG A 89 13.94 0.25 -6.54
C ARG A 89 15.38 0.75 -6.41
N LEU A 90 16.27 -0.14 -5.99
CA LEU A 90 17.70 0.11 -5.80
C LEU A 90 18.50 -0.86 -6.68
N GLU A 91 19.25 -0.32 -7.63
CA GLU A 91 20.00 -1.06 -8.64
C GLU A 91 21.51 -0.88 -8.42
N PRO A 92 22.18 -1.87 -7.79
CA PRO A 92 23.63 -1.83 -7.61
C PRO A 92 24.35 -1.97 -8.96
N LYS A 93 25.44 -1.22 -9.15
CA LYS A 93 26.24 -1.25 -10.39
C LYS A 93 27.22 -2.43 -10.46
N SER A 94 27.50 -3.10 -9.34
CA SER A 94 28.41 -4.25 -9.29
C SER A 94 27.99 -5.26 -8.21
N PRO A 95 28.50 -6.51 -8.26
CA PRO A 95 28.27 -7.49 -7.21
C PRO A 95 28.76 -7.05 -5.82
N ALA A 96 29.83 -6.25 -5.75
CA ALA A 96 30.32 -5.69 -4.50
C ALA A 96 29.33 -4.68 -3.92
N ASP A 97 28.79 -3.79 -4.75
CA ASP A 97 27.75 -2.83 -4.36
C ASP A 97 26.47 -3.54 -3.92
N ALA A 98 26.12 -4.66 -4.58
CA ALA A 98 24.97 -5.46 -4.21
C ALA A 98 25.10 -6.10 -2.82
N LEU A 99 26.31 -6.58 -2.48
CA LEU A 99 26.59 -7.16 -1.17
C LEU A 99 26.47 -6.10 -0.06
N GLU A 100 27.05 -4.92 -0.28
CA GLU A 100 26.98 -3.80 0.67
C GLU A 100 25.54 -3.29 0.82
N LEU A 101 24.82 -3.11 -0.30
CA LEU A 101 23.40 -2.76 -0.30
C LEU A 101 22.55 -3.75 0.51
N GLY A 102 22.79 -5.06 0.31
CA GLY A 102 22.13 -6.12 1.07
C GLY A 102 22.42 -6.06 2.57
N TYR A 103 23.68 -5.78 2.95
CA TYR A 103 24.06 -5.56 4.34
C TYR A 103 23.31 -4.37 4.95
N HIS A 104 23.26 -3.22 4.27
CA HIS A 104 22.53 -2.05 4.76
C HIS A 104 21.03 -2.32 4.91
N ALA A 105 20.38 -2.87 3.89
CA ALA A 105 18.95 -3.16 3.94
C ALA A 105 18.60 -4.13 5.09
N GLY A 106 19.43 -5.16 5.31
CA GLY A 106 19.28 -6.09 6.42
C GLY A 106 19.49 -5.42 7.79
N ASN A 107 20.60 -4.69 7.96
CA ASN A 107 20.95 -4.01 9.22
C ASN A 107 19.94 -2.93 9.62
N LEU A 108 19.32 -2.28 8.63
CA LEU A 108 18.28 -1.26 8.83
C LEU A 108 16.87 -1.84 8.99
N HIS A 109 16.74 -3.18 8.94
CA HIS A 109 15.48 -3.92 9.00
C HIS A 109 14.44 -3.46 7.98
N TRP A 110 14.89 -3.11 6.77
CA TRP A 110 13.99 -2.72 5.71
C TRP A 110 13.24 -3.93 5.17
N ARG A 111 11.95 -3.73 4.88
CA ARG A 111 11.13 -4.71 4.18
C ARG A 111 11.48 -4.68 2.70
N VAL A 112 11.90 -5.83 2.16
CA VAL A 112 12.42 -5.91 0.79
C VAL A 112 11.76 -6.97 -0.06
N ARG A 113 11.80 -6.77 -1.38
CA ARG A 113 11.56 -7.78 -2.41
C ARG A 113 12.73 -7.82 -3.38
N PHE A 114 12.99 -8.98 -3.96
CA PHE A 114 13.98 -9.13 -5.01
C PHE A 114 13.34 -8.93 -6.37
N ALA A 115 14.01 -8.18 -7.23
CA ALA A 115 13.70 -8.06 -8.64
C ALA A 115 14.98 -8.31 -9.44
N GLU A 116 14.85 -8.54 -10.75
CA GLU A 116 16.01 -8.74 -11.60
C GLU A 116 16.95 -7.51 -11.52
N GLY A 117 18.19 -7.78 -11.08
CA GLY A 117 19.23 -6.77 -10.90
C GLY A 117 18.96 -5.73 -9.80
N ALA A 118 17.93 -5.89 -8.96
CA ALA A 118 17.53 -4.85 -8.02
C ALA A 118 16.97 -5.36 -6.69
N LEU A 119 17.08 -4.51 -5.68
CA LEU A 119 16.39 -4.64 -4.40
C LEU A 119 15.25 -3.62 -4.35
N LEU A 120 14.03 -4.09 -4.11
CA LEU A 120 12.88 -3.22 -3.88
C LEU A 120 12.70 -3.05 -2.37
N VAL A 121 12.75 -1.82 -1.87
CA VAL A 121 12.52 -1.49 -0.45
C VAL A 121 11.14 -0.86 -0.30
N ALA A 122 10.31 -1.37 0.62
CA ALA A 122 9.02 -0.77 0.91
C ALA A 122 9.22 0.59 1.60
N LEU A 123 8.66 1.64 1.00
CA LEU A 123 8.71 3.00 1.51
C LEU A 123 7.59 3.22 2.52
N GLU A 124 7.99 3.42 3.77
CA GLU A 124 7.14 3.75 4.91
C GLU A 124 7.40 5.20 5.41
N ALA A 125 8.38 5.87 4.80
CA ALA A 125 8.78 7.25 5.05
C ALA A 125 9.21 7.93 3.72
N PRO A 126 9.51 9.24 3.70
CA PRO A 126 10.07 9.89 2.51
C PRO A 126 11.35 9.22 2.03
N VAL A 127 11.54 9.14 0.70
CA VAL A 127 12.64 8.42 0.04
C VAL A 127 14.01 8.89 0.54
N GLU A 128 14.14 10.19 0.77
CA GLU A 128 15.35 10.85 1.25
C GLU A 128 15.83 10.25 2.58
N SER A 129 14.90 9.82 3.44
CA SER A 129 15.23 9.16 4.72
C SER A 129 15.91 7.81 4.53
N TYR A 130 15.69 7.15 3.39
CA TYR A 130 16.36 5.91 3.01
C TYR A 130 17.70 6.21 2.34
N LEU A 131 17.72 7.13 1.38
CA LEU A 131 18.92 7.47 0.61
C LEU A 131 20.05 7.99 1.51
N VAL A 132 19.74 8.86 2.48
CA VAL A 132 20.72 9.35 3.46
C VAL A 132 21.38 8.20 4.25
N ARG A 133 20.64 7.12 4.52
CA ARG A 133 21.18 5.95 5.24
C ARG A 133 22.06 5.05 4.38
N LEU A 134 21.93 5.14 3.06
CA LEU A 134 22.81 4.46 2.10
C LEU A 134 24.11 5.24 1.84
N GLY A 135 24.13 6.55 2.13
CA GLY A 135 25.32 7.40 2.11
C GLY A 135 26.12 7.28 0.82
N ALA A 136 27.38 6.86 0.94
CA ALA A 136 28.33 6.74 -0.17
C ALA A 136 27.80 5.89 -1.35
N LEU A 137 26.96 4.87 -1.10
CA LEU A 137 26.38 4.07 -2.17
C LEU A 137 25.54 4.90 -3.15
N VAL A 138 24.84 5.92 -2.65
CA VAL A 138 24.02 6.82 -3.45
C VAL A 138 24.84 8.01 -3.94
N GLU A 139 25.65 8.62 -3.07
CA GLU A 139 26.45 9.82 -3.38
C GLU A 139 27.49 9.56 -4.49
N GLU A 140 28.13 8.40 -4.48
CA GLU A 140 29.07 7.97 -5.52
C GLU A 140 28.36 7.35 -6.74
N GLY A 141 27.02 7.30 -6.71
CA GLY A 141 26.20 6.71 -7.75
C GLY A 141 26.43 5.22 -7.94
N ARG A 142 26.90 4.49 -6.92
CA ARG A 142 27.12 3.02 -6.95
C ARG A 142 25.80 2.24 -6.98
N VAL A 143 24.72 2.86 -6.50
CA VAL A 143 23.34 2.36 -6.56
C VAL A 143 22.47 3.40 -7.27
N ALA A 144 21.86 3.02 -8.39
CA ALA A 144 20.80 3.81 -9.01
C ALA A 144 19.47 3.59 -8.28
N HIS A 145 18.61 4.60 -8.24
CA HIS A 145 17.35 4.51 -7.51
C HIS A 145 16.15 5.05 -8.29
N ALA A 146 14.98 4.44 -8.10
CA ALA A 146 13.71 4.93 -8.64
C ALA A 146 12.57 4.60 -7.69
N VAL A 147 11.56 5.49 -7.60
CA VAL A 147 10.33 5.21 -6.87
C VAL A 147 9.34 4.55 -7.82
N LEU A 148 8.87 3.37 -7.46
CA LEU A 148 7.80 2.66 -8.13
C LEU A 148 6.50 3.00 -7.41
N ASP A 149 5.74 3.92 -8.00
CA ASP A 149 4.38 4.22 -7.54
C ASP A 149 3.39 3.31 -8.27
N PRO A 150 2.51 2.60 -7.54
CA PRO A 150 1.47 1.77 -8.17
C PRO A 150 0.42 2.57 -8.95
N ALA A 151 0.43 3.91 -8.86
CA ALA A 151 -0.42 4.79 -9.66
C ALA A 151 0.12 5.06 -11.08
N MET A 152 1.36 4.65 -11.38
CA MET A 152 1.99 4.86 -12.69
C MET A 152 1.98 3.62 -13.59
N ASP A 153 1.40 2.50 -13.16
CA ASP A 153 1.22 1.29 -13.99
C ASP A 153 -0.09 1.33 -14.81
N THR A 154 -0.35 2.47 -15.45
CA THR A 154 -1.23 2.55 -16.62
C THR A 154 -0.36 2.76 -17.85
N GLY A 155 0.19 1.68 -18.39
CA GLY A 155 0.85 1.75 -19.71
C GLY A 155 1.76 0.57 -20.00
N GLY A 156 1.20 -0.49 -20.57
CA GLY A 156 2.00 -1.60 -21.07
C GLY A 156 1.17 -2.70 -21.74
N ALA A 157 0.31 -2.32 -22.68
CA ALA A 157 -0.14 -3.20 -23.77
C ALA A 157 0.59 -2.77 -25.05
#